data_AF-A0A372J479-F1
#
_entry.id   AF-A0A372J479-F1
#
_cell.length_a   1.000
_cell.length_b   1.000
_cell.length_c   1.000
_cell.angle_alpha   90.00
_cell.angle_beta   90.00
_cell.angle_gamma   90.00
#
_symmetry.space_group_name_H-M   'P 1'
#
loop_
_entity.id
_entity.type
_entity.pdbx_description
1 polymer ?
#
loop_
_entity_poly.entity_id
_entity_poly.type
_entity_poly.pdbx_seq_one_letter_code
_entity_poly.pdbx_strand_id
1 'polypeptide(L)'
;MYTLLGADGRPYASEHRGTLGGNSRLRIYGRLDCWSARRALGRGYERIRVFFADEETATAAGYRPCGHCMRAQYREWKSRQPGPA
;
A
#
# COMPACT_ATOMS: atom_id res chain seq x y z
N MET A 1 12.99 10.26 11.12
CA MET A 1 12.44 10.69 9.82
C MET A 1 12.09 9.46 9.02
N TYR A 2 10.84 9.36 8.55
CA TYR A 2 10.35 8.24 7.75
C TYR A 2 10.17 8.69 6.30
N THR A 3 10.35 7.77 5.36
CA THR A 3 10.10 8.03 3.94
C THR A 3 8.75 7.43 3.57
N LEU A 4 7.77 8.29 3.28
CA LEU A 4 6.45 7.90 2.81
C LEU A 4 6.35 8.12 1.31
N LEU A 5 5.42 7.42 0.65
CA LEU A 5 5.11 7.65 -0.75
C LEU A 5 3.90 8.59 -0.85
N GLY A 6 4.04 9.69 -1.59
CA GLY A 6 2.97 10.63 -1.86
C GLY A 6 2.03 10.14 -2.96
N ALA A 7 0.93 10.87 -3.15
CA ALA A 7 -0.08 10.59 -4.17
C ALA A 7 0.52 10.61 -5.60
N ASP A 8 1.59 11.39 -5.81
CA ASP A 8 2.33 11.46 -7.07
C ASP A 8 3.26 10.26 -7.31
N GLY A 9 3.26 9.27 -6.40
CA GLY A 9 4.18 8.13 -6.45
C GLY A 9 5.64 8.50 -6.14
N ARG A 10 5.87 9.70 -5.56
CA ARG A 10 7.21 10.17 -5.17
C ARG A 10 7.44 10.01 -3.66
N PRO A 11 8.63 9.57 -3.23
CA PRO A 11 8.97 9.51 -1.82
C PRO A 11 9.13 10.91 -1.23
N TYR A 12 8.58 11.14 -0.04
CA TYR A 12 8.73 12.37 0.73
C TYR A 12 9.07 12.05 2.20
N ALA A 13 9.78 12.97 2.85
CA ALA A 13 10.12 12.84 4.27
C ALA A 13 8.91 13.21 5.13
N SER A 14 8.58 12.35 6.08
CA SER A 14 7.52 12.58 7.07
C SER A 14 8.05 12.29 8.47
N GLU A 15 7.52 13.03 9.44
CA GLU A 15 7.75 12.79 10.86
C GLU A 15 7.00 11.53 11.33
N HIS A 16 5.94 11.14 10.63
CA HIS A 16 5.13 9.98 10.94
C HIS A 16 5.51 8.79 10.05
N ARG A 17 5.46 7.59 10.64
CA ARG A 17 5.71 6.32 9.94
C ARG A 17 4.64 5.93 8.90
N GLY A 18 3.59 6.73 8.77
CA GLY A 18 2.40 6.40 7.99
C GLY A 18 1.46 5.42 8.71
N THR A 19 0.20 5.36 8.29
CA THR A 19 -0.81 4.45 8.86
C THR A 19 -0.94 3.15 8.06
N LEU A 20 -0.53 3.18 6.79
CA LEU A 20 -0.62 2.08 5.86
C LEU A 20 0.76 1.67 5.34
N GLY A 21 0.91 0.38 5.07
CA GLY A 21 2.11 -0.20 4.47
C GLY A 21 1.79 -0.83 3.14
N GLY A 22 2.76 -0.80 2.22
CA GLY A 22 2.59 -1.37 0.89
C GLY A 22 3.82 -2.09 0.38
N ASN A 23 3.63 -2.78 -0.73
CA ASN A 23 4.64 -3.47 -1.49
C ASN A 23 4.83 -2.72 -2.80
N SER A 24 5.97 -2.05 -2.99
CA SER A 24 6.27 -1.26 -4.19
C SER A 24 6.32 -2.12 -5.45
N ARG A 25 6.80 -3.37 -5.34
CA ARG A 25 6.95 -4.29 -6.47
C ARG A 25 5.59 -4.80 -6.98
N LEU A 26 4.67 -5.11 -6.09
CA LEU A 26 3.32 -5.59 -6.44
C LEU A 26 2.29 -4.45 -6.54
N ARG A 27 2.68 -3.22 -6.19
CA ARG A 27 1.81 -2.05 -6.05
C ARG A 27 0.57 -2.33 -5.22
N ILE A 28 0.77 -2.95 -4.05
CA ILE A 28 -0.32 -3.27 -3.10
C ILE A 28 -0.14 -2.41 -1.85
N TYR A 29 -1.20 -1.79 -1.35
CA TYR A 29 -1.23 -1.18 -0.01
C TYR A 29 -2.16 -1.96 0.92
N GLY A 30 -1.94 -1.84 2.22
CA GLY A 30 -2.78 -2.45 3.24
C GLY A 30 -2.40 -1.99 4.64
N ARG A 31 -3.06 -2.57 5.64
CA ARG A 31 -2.74 -2.30 7.05
C ARG A 31 -1.37 -2.87 7.43
N LEU A 32 -0.68 -2.18 8.34
CA LEU A 32 0.63 -2.61 8.86
C LEU A 32 0.57 -3.95 9.61
N ASP A 33 -0.59 -4.30 10.17
CA ASP A 33 -0.83 -5.58 10.86
C ASP A 33 -1.32 -6.70 9.92
N CYS A 34 -1.29 -6.51 8.59
CA CYS A 34 -1.73 -7.56 7.69
C CYS A 34 -0.85 -8.83 7.84
N TRP A 35 -1.49 -9.99 8.03
CA TRP A 35 -0.79 -11.27 8.15
C TRP A 35 0.16 -11.55 6.98
N SER A 36 -0.22 -11.16 5.74
CA SER A 36 0.65 -11.31 4.58
C SER A 36 1.90 -10.43 4.67
N ALA A 37 1.78 -9.20 5.19
CA ALA A 37 2.90 -8.32 5.44
C ALA A 37 3.81 -8.91 6.54
N ARG A 38 3.22 -9.39 7.64
CA ARG A 38 3.97 -10.05 8.73
C ARG A 38 4.74 -11.29 8.26
N ARG A 39 4.14 -12.10 7.39
CA ARG A 39 4.80 -13.29 6.80
C ARG A 39 5.92 -12.92 5.81
N ALA A 40 5.83 -11.75 5.18
CA ALA A 40 6.84 -11.27 4.24
C ALA A 40 8.05 -10.63 4.95
N LEU A 41 7.88 -10.13 6.19
CA LEU A 41 8.98 -9.67 7.04
C LEU A 41 10.00 -10.81 7.25
N GLY A 42 11.29 -10.52 7.09
CA GLY A 42 12.36 -11.52 7.14
C GLY A 42 12.62 -12.29 5.84
N ARG A 43 11.84 -12.07 4.77
CA ARG A 43 12.11 -12.63 3.42
C ARG A 43 12.61 -11.59 2.41
N GLY A 44 13.09 -10.44 2.89
CA GLY A 44 13.55 -9.33 2.04
C GLY A 44 12.46 -8.33 1.66
N TYR A 45 11.24 -8.46 2.19
CA TYR A 45 10.16 -7.49 1.99
C TYR A 45 10.51 -6.08 2.48
N GLU A 46 11.38 -5.96 3.48
CA GLU A 46 11.82 -4.68 4.04
C GLU A 46 12.41 -3.73 2.99
N ARG A 47 13.07 -4.27 1.96
CA ARG A 47 13.68 -3.47 0.87
C ARG A 47 12.66 -2.84 -0.09
N ILE A 48 11.47 -3.44 -0.18
CA ILE A 48 10.38 -3.02 -1.09
C ILE A 48 9.14 -2.53 -0.32
N ARG A 49 9.28 -2.40 0.99
CA ARG A 49 8.22 -1.91 1.87
C ARG A 49 8.15 -0.40 1.74
N VAL A 50 6.99 0.07 1.31
CA VAL A 50 6.66 1.51 1.27
C VAL A 50 5.60 1.80 2.32
N PHE A 51 5.52 3.06 2.73
CA PHE A 51 4.56 3.53 3.73
C PHE A 51 3.75 4.67 3.15
N PHE A 52 2.49 4.75 3.54
CA PHE A 52 1.56 5.79 3.11
C PHE A 52 0.96 6.48 4.32
N ALA A 53 0.69 7.78 4.19
CA ALA A 53 -0.02 8.54 5.21
C ALA A 53 -1.44 7.98 5.40
N ASP A 54 -2.14 7.74 4.29
CA ASP A 54 -3.54 7.36 4.23
C ASP A 54 -3.85 6.56 2.95
N GLU A 55 -5.09 6.05 2.88
CA GLU A 55 -5.57 5.21 1.78
C GLU A 55 -5.72 5.97 0.46
N GLU A 56 -6.10 7.24 0.54
CA GLU A 56 -6.32 8.10 -0.62
C GLU A 56 -4.99 8.33 -1.35
N THR A 57 -3.94 8.68 -0.60
CA THR A 57 -2.57 8.81 -1.08
C THR A 57 -2.09 7.53 -1.77
N ALA A 58 -2.33 6.37 -1.15
CA ALA A 58 -1.93 5.08 -1.73
C ALA A 58 -2.68 4.77 -3.04
N THR A 59 -3.97 5.07 -3.08
CA THR A 59 -4.82 4.86 -4.24
C THR A 59 -4.45 5.80 -5.38
N ALA A 60 -4.20 7.08 -5.08
CA ALA A 60 -3.74 8.09 -6.04
C ALA A 60 -2.35 7.73 -6.62
N ALA A 61 -1.47 7.16 -5.79
CA ALA A 61 -0.16 6.64 -6.23
C ALA A 61 -0.26 5.40 -7.14
N GLY A 62 -1.47 4.90 -7.41
CA GLY A 62 -1.70 3.74 -8.29
C GLY A 62 -1.47 2.39 -7.59
N TYR A 63 -1.56 2.35 -6.26
CA TYR A 63 -1.51 1.11 -5.50
C TYR A 63 -2.92 0.56 -5.32
N ARG A 64 -3.05 -0.78 -5.35
CA ARG A 64 -4.32 -1.45 -5.08
C ARG A 64 -4.43 -1.85 -3.60
N PRO A 65 -5.63 -1.82 -3.02
CA PRO A 65 -5.87 -2.34 -1.68
C PRO A 65 -5.60 -3.84 -1.56
N CYS A 66 -5.15 -4.27 -0.40
CA CYS A 66 -4.90 -5.67 -0.10
C CYS A 66 -6.21 -6.45 0.08
N GLY A 67 -6.46 -7.44 -0.78
CA GLY A 67 -7.67 -8.27 -0.70
C GLY A 67 -7.83 -9.11 0.58
N HIS A 68 -6.80 -9.21 1.43
CA HIS A 68 -6.88 -9.89 2.73
C HIS A 68 -7.33 -8.94 3.85
N CYS A 69 -6.58 -7.87 4.13
CA CYS A 69 -6.92 -6.96 5.24
C CYS A 69 -7.93 -5.87 4.86
N MET A 70 -7.97 -5.48 3.59
CA MET A 70 -8.81 -4.39 3.06
C MET A 70 -9.73 -4.94 1.97
N ARG A 71 -10.47 -6.01 2.30
CA ARG A 71 -11.31 -6.74 1.35
C ARG A 71 -12.47 -5.89 0.81
N ALA A 72 -13.04 -4.99 1.62
CA ALA A 72 -14.09 -4.08 1.19
C ALA A 72 -13.56 -3.13 0.10
N GLN A 73 -12.46 -2.42 0.40
CA GLN A 73 -11.80 -1.51 -0.52
C GLN A 73 -11.32 -2.22 -1.77
N TYR A 74 -10.82 -3.46 -1.65
CA TYR A 74 -10.44 -4.27 -2.80
C TYR A 74 -11.60 -4.63 -3.71
N ARG A 75 -12.80 -4.86 -3.16
CA ARG A 75 -14.00 -5.07 -3.98
C ARG A 75 -14.37 -3.78 -4.70
N GLU A 76 -14.35 -2.64 -4.02
CA GLU A 76 -14.64 -1.34 -4.64
C GLU A 76 -13.65 -0.97 -5.73
N TRP A 77 -12.35 -1.14 -5.46
CA TRP A 77 -11.28 -0.95 -6.44
C TRP A 77 -11.47 -1.86 -7.65
N LYS A 78 -11.81 -3.14 -7.44
CA LYS A 78 -12.06 -4.09 -8.53
C LYS A 78 -13.31 -3.72 -9.34
N SER A 79 -14.38 -3.28 -8.71
CA SER A 79 -15.61 -2.82 -9.38
C SER A 79 -15.39 -1.53 -10.16
N ARG A 80 -14.44 -0.68 -9.74
CA ARG A 80 -14.04 0.55 -10.44
C ARG A 80 -13.09 0.31 -11.60
N GLN A 81 -12.42 -0.84 -11.68
CA GLN A 81 -11.63 -1.19 -12.85
C GLN A 81 -12.56 -1.73 -13.94
N PRO A 82 -12.75 -1.02 -15.07
CA PRO A 82 -13.33 -1.67 -16.24
C PRO A 82 -12.40 -2.85 -16.56
N GLY A 83 -12.91 -4.07 -16.49
CA GLY A 83 -12.15 -5.23 -16.95
C GLY A 83 -11.70 -4.99 -18.39
N PRO A 84 -10.57 -5.56 -18.83
CA PRO A 84 -10.25 -5.55 -20.25
C PRO A 84 -11.45 -6.17 -20.98
N ALA A 85 -12.12 -5.38 -21.81
CA ALA A 85 -13.19 -5.84 -22.68
C ALA A 85 -12.65 -6.91 -23.65
#